data_AF-A0A355UVQ5-F1
#
_entry.id   AF-A0A355UVQ5-F1
#
_cell.length_a   1.000
_cell.length_b   1.000
_cell.length_c   1.000
_cell.angle_alpha   90.00
_cell.angle_beta   90.00
_cell.angle_gamma   90.00
#
_symmetry.space_group_name_H-M   'P 1'
#
loop_
_entity.id
_entity.type
_entity.pdbx_description
1 polymer ?
#
loop_
_entity_poly.entity_id
_entity_poly.type
_entity_poly.pdbx_seq_one_letter_code
_entity_poly.pdbx_strand_id
1 'polypeptide(L)' 'MADALMMISPVVLGLFLGIAADRRFGTAPLFTLGLLLLGFVTGFYSMYRRSKNE' A
#
# COMPACT_ATOMS: atom_id res chain seq x y z
N MET A 1 7.99 -12.75 11.87
CA MET A 1 8.40 -12.50 10.46
C MET A 1 7.21 -12.37 9.51
N ALA A 2 6.13 -13.16 9.67
CA ALA A 2 4.94 -13.08 8.82
C ALA A 2 4.25 -11.70 8.84
N ASP A 3 4.20 -11.03 9.99
CA ASP A 3 3.46 -9.75 10.12
C ASP A 3 4.14 -8.58 9.41
N ALA A 4 5.48 -8.57 9.36
CA ALA A 4 6.23 -7.58 8.59
C ALA A 4 5.96 -7.72 7.08
N LEU A 5 5.85 -8.96 6.59
CA LEU A 5 5.48 -9.23 5.20
C LEU A 5 4.05 -8.76 4.90
N MET A 6 3.11 -8.92 5.83
CA MET A 6 1.72 -8.44 5.67
C MET A 6 1.62 -6.91 5.60
N MET A 7 2.52 -6.17 6.25
CA MET A 7 2.58 -4.71 6.14
C MET A 7 3.31 -4.25 4.87
N ILE A 8 4.41 -4.90 4.51
CA ILE A 8 5.28 -4.46 3.41
C ILE A 8 4.70 -4.85 2.05
N SER A 9 4.03 -6.01 1.93
CA SER A 9 3.50 -6.49 0.66
C SER A 9 2.51 -5.54 -0.03
N PRO A 10 1.48 -4.95 0.64
CA PRO A 10 0.56 -4.02 -0.02
C PRO A 10 1.24 -2.72 -0.43
N VAL A 11 2.24 -2.25 0.32
CA VAL A 11 3.01 -1.05 0.00
C VAL A 11 3.86 -1.24 -1.26
N VAL A 12 4.55 -2.37 -1.36
CA VAL A 12 5.36 -2.73 -2.53
C VAL A 12 4.46 -2.93 -3.76
N LEU A 13 3.34 -3.65 -3.61
CA LEU A 13 2.36 -3.81 -4.69
C LEU A 13 1.80 -2.47 -5.17
N GLY A 14 1.41 -1.58 -4.24
CA GLY A 14 0.91 -0.24 -4.56
C GLY A 14 1.93 0.62 -5.30
N LEU A 15 3.21 0.53 -4.92
CA LEU A 15 4.30 1.23 -5.59
C LEU A 15 4.48 0.76 -7.04
N PHE A 16 4.58 -0.55 -7.27
CA PHE A 16 4.76 -1.08 -8.64
C PHE A 16 3.56 -0.83 -9.54
N LEU A 17 2.34 -1.04 -9.02
CA LEU A 17 1.11 -0.77 -9.76
C LEU A 17 0.94 0.73 -10.04
N GLY A 18 1.29 1.58 -9.08
CA GLY A 18 1.25 3.03 -9.24
C GLY A 18 2.19 3.53 -10.31
N ILE A 19 3.45 3.07 -10.31
CA ILE A 19 4.42 3.45 -11.34
C ILE A 19 3.98 2.97 -12.72
N ALA A 20 3.45 1.75 -12.81
CA ALA A 20 2.92 1.22 -14.06
C ALA A 20 1.72 2.02 -14.58
N ALA A 21 0.79 2.39 -13.68
CA ALA A 21 -0.36 3.22 -14.00
C ALA A 21 0.05 4.63 -14.41
N ASP A 22 0.92 5.29 -13.65
CA ASP A 22 1.41 6.65 -13.96
C ASP A 22 2.08 6.70 -15.33
N ARG A 23 2.91 5.69 -15.66
CA ARG A 23 3.52 5.56 -16.99
C ARG A 23 2.50 5.29 -18.10
N ARG A 24 1.43 4.54 -17.83
CA ARG A 24 0.40 4.20 -18.82
C ARG A 24 -0.53 5.37 -19.12
N PHE A 25 -0.89 6.16 -18.11
CA PHE A 25 -1.81 7.30 -18.24
C PHE A 25 -1.10 8.64 -18.47
N GLY A 26 0.25 8.66 -18.44
CA GLY A 26 1.03 9.89 -18.60
C GLY A 26 0.83 10.88 -17.46
N THR A 27 0.35 10.41 -16.31
CA THR A 27 0.15 11.24 -15.12
C THR A 27 1.48 11.44 -14.40
N ALA A 28 1.63 12.59 -13.72
CA ALA A 28 2.63 12.76 -12.65
C ALA A 28 2.42 11.66 -11.57
N PRO A 29 3.25 11.50 -10.51
CA PRO A 29 3.23 10.32 -9.64
C PRO A 29 2.00 10.23 -8.69
N LEU A 30 0.80 10.54 -9.19
CA LEU A 30 -0.47 10.63 -8.50
C LEU A 30 -1.02 9.25 -8.19
N PHE A 31 -1.00 8.30 -9.14
CA PHE A 31 -1.45 6.93 -8.85
C PHE A 31 -0.48 6.25 -7.89
N THR A 32 0.83 6.48 -8.05
CA THR A 32 1.85 6.00 -7.11
C THR A 32 1.61 6.53 -5.70
N LEU A 33 1.42 7.84 -5.53
CA LEU A 33 1.14 8.44 -4.22
C LEU A 33 -0.18 7.94 -3.63
N GLY A 34 -1.24 7.85 -4.42
CA GLY A 34 -2.55 7.37 -3.96
C GLY A 34 -2.52 5.91 -3.51
N LEU A 35 -1.87 5.03 -4.28
CA LEU A 35 -1.73 3.61 -3.94
C LEU A 35 -0.78 3.39 -2.76
N LEU A 36 0.28 4.19 -2.62
CA LEU A 36 1.12 4.19 -1.43
C LEU A 36 0.32 4.55 -0.17
N LEU A 37 -0.48 5.62 -0.25
CA LEU A 37 -1.30 6.06 0.87
C LEU A 37 -2.33 4.99 1.26
N LEU A 38 -2.99 4.38 0.27
CA LEU A 38 -3.90 3.26 0.48
C LEU A 38 -3.20 2.05 1.12
N GLY A 39 -2.03 1.66 0.63
CA GLY A 39 -1.24 0.56 1.19
C GLY A 39 -0.88 0.82 2.65
N PHE A 40 -0.50 2.06 2.97
CA PHE A 40 -0.16 2.49 4.32
C PHE A 40 -1.38 2.44 5.26
N VAL A 41 -2.52 3.02 4.86
CA VAL A 41 -3.77 2.99 5.63
C VAL A 41 -4.24 1.55 5.85
N THR A 42 -4.17 0.70 4.84
CA THR A 42 -4.57 -0.71 4.95
C THR A 42 -3.67 -1.48 5.91
N GLY A 43 -2.35 -1.26 5.84
CA GLY A 43 -1.39 -1.84 6.77
C GLY A 43 -1.69 -1.45 8.22
N PHE A 44 -1.85 -0.16 8.49
CA PHE A 44 -2.20 0.34 9.83
C PHE A 44 -3.56 -0.15 10.32
N TYR A 45 -4.58 -0.15 9.45
CA TYR A 45 -5.91 -0.65 9.78
C TYR A 45 -5.88 -2.13 10.16
N SER A 46 -5.10 -2.95 9.44
CA SER A 46 -4.95 -4.37 9.75
C SER A 46 -4.28 -4.62 11.11
N MET A 47 -3.26 -3.84 11.47
CA MET A 47 -2.65 -3.88 12.80
C MET A 47 -3.63 -3.45 13.89
N TYR A 48 -4.31 -2.31 13.69
CA TYR A 48 -5.28 -1.79 14.66
C TYR A 48 -6.42 -2.80 14.91
N ARG A 49 -6.95 -3.39 13.84
CA ARG A 49 -7.99 -4.42 13.93
C ARG A 49 -7.50 -5.66 14.66
N ARG A 50 -6.26 -6.12 14.41
CA ARG A 50 -5.68 -7.25 15.15
C ARG A 50 -5.53 -6.93 16.64
N SER A 51 -4.97 -5.77 16.98
CA SER A 51 -4.76 -5.36 18.37
C SER A 51 -6.06 -5.13 19.15
N LYS A 52 -7.18 -4.86 18.47
CA LYS A 52 -8.51 -4.71 19.10
C LYS A 52 -9.23 -6.05 19.31
N ASN A 53 -8.85 -7.08 18.55
CA ASN A 53 -9.46 -8.40 18.59
C ASN A 53 -8.68 -9.40 19.46
N GLU A 54 -7.59 -8.97 20.08
CA GLU A 54 -6.93 -9.63 21.21
C GLU A 54 -7.49 -9.10 22.53
#